data_AF-A0A929YIN2-F1
#
_entry.id   AF-A0A929YIN2-F1
#
_cell.length_a   1.000
_cell.length_b   1.000
_cell.length_c   1.000
_cell.angle_alpha   90.00
_cell.angle_beta   90.00
_cell.angle_gamma   90.00
#
_symmetry.space_group_name_H-M   'P 1'
#
loop_
_entity.id
_entity.type
_entity.pdbx_description
1 polymer ?
#
loop_
_entity_poly.entity_id
_entity_poly.type
_entity_poly.pdbx_seq_one_letter_code
_entity_poly.pdbx_strand_id
1 'polypeptide(L)'
;MSTGVRFNKFCDEIKISQQVADNVSYRYRRITRQINKSFWGSDSEINHSLLVGSYGRKTAINASDVDTLLWLPYYYYQKYDSYQGNGQSALIQALRDSVKNTYAT
;
A
#
# COMPACT_ATOMS: atom_id res chain seq x y z
N MET A 1 2.21 -41.12 1.49
CA MET A 1 2.27 -39.80 0.82
C MET A 1 3.71 -39.52 0.43
N SER A 2 4.01 -39.30 -0.84
CA SER A 2 5.39 -39.03 -1.31
C SER A 2 5.88 -37.65 -0.84
N THR A 3 7.20 -37.44 -0.85
CA THR A 3 7.80 -36.13 -0.54
C THR A 3 7.25 -35.03 -1.45
N GLY A 4 7.08 -35.31 -2.75
CA GLY A 4 6.50 -34.34 -3.69
C GLY A 4 5.06 -33.93 -3.32
N VAL A 5 4.22 -34.89 -2.92
CA VAL A 5 2.84 -34.57 -2.49
C VAL A 5 2.82 -33.74 -1.21
N ARG A 6 3.72 -34.02 -0.25
CA ARG A 6 3.85 -33.21 0.97
C ARG A 6 4.28 -31.78 0.66
N PHE A 7 5.24 -31.60 -0.25
CA PHE A 7 5.76 -30.29 -0.61
C PHE A 7 4.72 -29.44 -1.34
N ASN A 8 3.97 -30.03 -2.28
CA ASN A 8 2.87 -29.34 -2.95
C ASN A 8 1.80 -28.88 -1.95
N LYS A 9 1.41 -29.75 -1.02
CA LYS A 9 0.44 -29.40 0.04
C LYS A 9 0.93 -28.22 0.88
N PHE A 10 2.20 -28.23 1.31
CA PHE A 10 2.80 -27.12 2.04
C PHE A 10 2.78 -25.81 1.23
N CYS A 11 3.16 -25.85 -0.05
CA CYS A 11 3.11 -24.68 -0.93
C CYS A 11 1.68 -24.14 -1.11
N ASP A 12 0.65 -24.97 -1.05
CA ASP A 12 -0.74 -24.53 -1.07
C ASP A 12 -1.18 -23.90 0.24
N GLU A 13 -0.77 -24.47 1.39
CA GLU A 13 -1.13 -23.98 2.73
C GLU A 13 -0.51 -22.62 3.07
N ILE A 14 0.64 -22.27 2.49
CA ILE A 14 1.30 -20.97 2.73
C ILE A 14 0.79 -19.86 1.81
N LYS A 15 -0.16 -20.12 0.90
CA LYS A 15 -0.73 -19.08 0.04
C LYS A 15 -1.63 -18.16 0.86
N ILE A 16 -1.64 -16.89 0.48
CA ILE A 16 -2.62 -15.93 0.99
C ILE A 16 -4.03 -16.42 0.64
N SER A 17 -4.88 -16.55 1.66
CA SER A 17 -6.28 -16.94 1.45
C SER A 17 -7.05 -15.82 0.75
N GLN A 18 -8.12 -16.17 0.03
CA GLN A 18 -8.95 -15.20 -0.67
C GLN A 18 -9.50 -14.13 0.27
N GLN A 19 -9.97 -14.53 1.46
CA GLN A 19 -10.48 -13.61 2.47
C GLN A 19 -9.43 -12.57 2.90
N VAL A 20 -8.17 -13.00 3.06
CA VAL A 20 -7.08 -12.07 3.40
C VAL A 20 -6.77 -11.15 2.21
N ALA A 21 -6.76 -11.68 0.99
CA ALA A 21 -6.54 -10.88 -0.22
C ALA A 21 -7.63 -9.81 -0.42
N ASP A 22 -8.89 -10.15 -0.14
CA ASP A 22 -10.02 -9.21 -0.21
C ASP A 22 -9.89 -8.09 0.83
N ASN A 23 -9.46 -8.42 2.05
CA ASN A 23 -9.18 -7.44 3.10
C ASN A 23 -8.03 -6.49 2.73
N VAL A 24 -6.95 -7.02 2.15
CA VAL A 24 -5.83 -6.20 1.64
C VAL A 24 -6.32 -5.27 0.53
N SER A 25 -7.06 -5.80 -0.44
CA SER A 25 -7.64 -5.03 -1.56
C SER A 25 -8.53 -3.89 -1.06
N TYR A 26 -9.43 -4.18 -0.12
CA TYR A 26 -10.31 -3.19 0.49
C TYR A 26 -9.53 -2.05 1.16
N ARG A 27 -8.53 -2.38 1.99
CA ARG A 27 -7.69 -1.37 2.67
C ARG A 27 -6.86 -0.55 1.68
N TYR A 28 -6.23 -1.22 0.71
CA TYR A 28 -5.43 -0.59 -0.34
C TYR A 28 -6.23 0.43 -1.16
N ARG A 29 -7.44 0.08 -1.59
CA ARG A 29 -8.33 0.99 -2.34
C ARG A 29 -8.72 2.22 -1.54
N ARG A 30 -9.02 2.04 -0.24
CA ARG A 30 -9.36 3.16 0.65
C ARG A 30 -8.19 4.12 0.86
N ILE A 31 -6.99 3.60 1.09
CA ILE A 31 -5.75 4.41 1.18
C ILE A 31 -5.54 5.16 -0.15
N THR A 32 -5.62 4.45 -1.27
CA THR A 32 -5.43 5.03 -2.61
C THR A 32 -6.40 6.19 -2.85
N ARG A 33 -7.68 5.99 -2.55
CA ARG A 33 -8.70 7.03 -2.66
C ARG A 33 -8.43 8.23 -1.76
N GLN A 34 -8.02 7.99 -0.51
CA GLN A 34 -7.74 9.08 0.43
C GLN A 34 -6.55 9.95 -0.04
N ILE A 35 -5.50 9.33 -0.56
CA ILE A 35 -4.35 10.04 -1.13
C ILE A 35 -4.77 10.80 -2.41
N ASN A 36 -5.54 10.17 -3.29
CA ASN A 36 -6.05 10.83 -4.49
C ASN A 36 -6.92 12.04 -4.18
N LYS A 37 -7.74 11.97 -3.13
CA LYS A 37 -8.51 13.12 -2.65
C LYS A 37 -7.60 14.24 -2.16
N SER A 38 -6.63 13.92 -1.32
CA SER A 38 -5.77 14.92 -0.68
C SER A 38 -4.78 15.61 -1.63
N PHE A 39 -4.28 14.90 -2.64
CA PHE A 39 -3.15 15.38 -3.45
C PHE A 39 -3.47 15.53 -4.94
N TRP A 40 -4.48 14.83 -5.45
CA TRP A 40 -4.85 14.85 -6.88
C TRP A 40 -6.24 15.42 -7.16
N GLY A 41 -7.04 15.72 -6.13
CA GLY A 41 -8.43 16.15 -6.29
C GLY A 41 -9.32 15.09 -6.96
N SER A 42 -9.00 13.79 -6.78
CA SER A 42 -9.68 12.67 -7.44
C SER A 42 -10.23 11.66 -6.44
N ASP A 43 -11.37 11.04 -6.78
CA ASP A 43 -11.96 9.93 -6.02
C ASP A 43 -11.47 8.54 -6.45
N SER A 44 -10.49 8.45 -7.35
CA SER A 44 -10.03 7.17 -7.90
C SER A 44 -9.48 6.23 -6.82
N GLU A 45 -9.89 4.97 -6.87
CA GLU A 45 -9.38 3.88 -6.00
C GLU A 45 -8.22 3.11 -6.65
N ILE A 46 -7.81 3.50 -7.87
CA ILE A 46 -6.87 2.74 -8.71
C ILE A 46 -5.66 3.58 -9.09
N ASN A 47 -5.86 4.85 -9.41
CA ASN A 47 -4.78 5.69 -9.92
C ASN A 47 -3.79 6.05 -8.81
N HIS A 48 -2.56 6.35 -9.22
CA HIS A 48 -1.50 6.89 -8.37
C HIS A 48 -0.99 5.99 -7.24
N SER A 49 -1.24 4.68 -7.34
CA SER A 49 -0.72 3.70 -6.41
C SER A 49 -0.36 2.38 -7.08
N LEU A 50 0.52 1.60 -6.45
CA LEU A 50 0.90 0.27 -6.90
C LEU A 50 1.25 -0.61 -5.69
N LEU A 51 0.67 -1.81 -5.63
CA LEU A 51 1.12 -2.84 -4.69
C LEU A 51 2.49 -3.37 -5.10
N VAL A 52 3.46 -3.32 -4.19
CA VAL A 52 4.83 -3.78 -4.43
C VAL A 52 5.25 -4.76 -3.35
N GLY A 53 6.56 -4.95 -3.16
CA GLY A 53 7.07 -5.84 -2.13
C GLY A 53 6.76 -7.31 -2.40
N SER A 54 6.79 -8.11 -1.32
CA SER A 54 6.48 -9.54 -1.38
C SER A 54 5.06 -9.79 -1.89
N TYR A 55 4.09 -8.97 -1.47
CA TYR A 55 2.70 -9.09 -1.88
C TYR A 55 2.52 -8.81 -3.38
N GLY A 56 3.07 -7.69 -3.87
CA GLY A 56 3.02 -7.33 -5.29
C GLY A 56 3.72 -8.32 -6.21
N ARG A 57 4.80 -8.98 -5.75
CA ARG A 57 5.50 -10.04 -6.48
C ARG A 57 4.88 -11.44 -6.32
N LYS A 58 3.78 -11.58 -5.58
CA LYS A 58 3.10 -12.86 -5.29
C LYS A 58 4.00 -13.87 -4.57
N THR A 59 4.92 -13.39 -3.73
CA THR A 59 5.79 -14.22 -2.88
C THR A 59 5.46 -14.10 -1.39
N ALA A 60 4.43 -13.33 -1.03
CA ALA A 60 3.99 -13.20 0.35
C ALA A 60 3.29 -14.48 0.83
N ILE A 61 3.62 -14.91 2.05
CA ILE A 61 2.97 -16.05 2.75
C ILE A 61 2.03 -15.58 3.87
N ASN A 62 2.07 -14.30 4.21
CA ASN A 62 1.16 -13.63 5.13
C ASN A 62 0.87 -12.20 4.63
N ALA A 63 -0.11 -11.52 5.23
CA ALA A 63 -0.51 -10.16 4.85
C ALA A 63 -0.11 -9.10 5.89
N SER A 64 0.91 -9.38 6.70
CA SER A 64 1.58 -8.34 7.48
C SER A 64 2.46 -7.51 6.54
N ASP A 65 2.53 -6.20 6.78
CA ASP A 65 3.47 -5.29 6.09
C ASP A 65 3.31 -5.29 4.55
N VAL A 66 2.09 -5.04 4.08
CA VAL A 66 1.82 -4.90 2.64
C VAL A 66 2.39 -3.57 2.12
N ASP A 67 3.44 -3.67 1.31
CA ASP A 67 4.10 -2.51 0.70
C ASP A 67 3.27 -1.89 -0.44
N THR A 68 3.09 -0.57 -0.38
CA THR A 68 2.39 0.20 -1.42
C THR A 68 3.24 1.39 -1.85
N LEU A 69 3.49 1.53 -3.15
CA LEU A 69 4.00 2.78 -3.73
C LEU A 69 2.83 3.73 -3.98
N LEU A 70 3.04 4.99 -3.63
CA LEU A 70 2.13 6.11 -3.88
C LEU A 70 2.94 7.20 -4.55
N TRP A 71 2.42 7.77 -5.65
CA TRP A 71 3.08 8.92 -6.29
C TRP A 71 2.19 10.16 -6.24
N LEU A 72 2.83 11.29 -5.95
CA LEU A 72 2.20 12.59 -5.78
C LEU A 72 2.55 13.50 -6.97
N PRO A 73 1.78 14.57 -7.20
CA PRO A 73 2.19 15.58 -8.17
C PRO A 73 3.57 16.15 -7.85
N TYR A 74 4.38 16.39 -8.89
CA TYR A 74 5.74 16.92 -8.75
C TYR A 74 5.82 18.22 -7.92
N TYR A 75 4.76 19.04 -7.96
CA TYR A 75 4.62 20.23 -7.12
C TYR A 75 4.85 19.95 -5.62
N TYR A 76 4.37 18.82 -5.09
CA TYR A 76 4.58 18.50 -3.67
C TYR A 76 6.04 18.19 -3.37
N TYR A 77 6.75 17.52 -4.28
CA TYR A 77 8.20 17.37 -4.15
C TYR A 77 8.87 18.74 -4.07
N GLN A 78 8.60 19.64 -5.02
CA GLN A 78 9.20 20.99 -5.02
C GLN A 78 8.89 21.77 -3.74
N LYS A 79 7.63 21.72 -3.27
CA LYS A 79 7.18 22.41 -2.05
C LYS A 79 7.95 21.96 -0.81
N TYR A 80 8.08 20.65 -0.61
CA TYR A 80 8.72 20.12 0.60
C TYR A 80 10.26 20.18 0.50
N ASP A 81 10.82 20.02 -0.70
CA ASP A 81 12.25 20.12 -0.94
C ASP A 81 12.78 21.55 -0.74
N SER A 82 11.94 22.58 -0.93
CA SER A 82 12.32 23.97 -0.68
C SER A 82 12.38 24.36 0.81
N TYR A 83 12.08 23.46 1.74
CA TYR A 83 12.16 23.75 3.17
C TYR A 83 13.62 23.82 3.62
N GLN A 84 13.95 24.73 4.55
CA GLN A 84 15.32 24.88 5.06
C GLN A 84 15.86 23.61 5.76
N GLY A 85 14.97 22.72 6.21
CA GLY A 85 15.31 21.42 6.79
C GLY A 85 14.07 20.57 7.00
N ASN A 86 14.28 19.26 7.18
CA ASN A 86 13.22 18.27 7.44
C ASN A 86 12.10 18.21 6.39
N GLY A 87 12.33 18.71 5.17
CA GLY A 87 11.33 18.75 4.09
C GLY A 87 10.72 17.38 3.79
N GLN A 88 11.57 16.36 3.62
CA GLN A 88 11.11 15.00 3.36
C GLN A 88 10.34 14.40 4.55
N SER A 89 10.74 14.71 5.80
CA SER A 89 9.98 14.33 6.98
C SER A 89 8.61 15.02 7.03
N ALA A 90 8.52 16.29 6.63
CA ALA A 90 7.27 17.03 6.53
C ALA A 90 6.34 16.46 5.44
N LEU A 91 6.90 16.02 4.31
CA LEU A 91 6.15 15.29 3.27
C LEU A 91 5.54 14.00 3.82
N ILE A 92 6.35 13.19 4.53
CA ILE A 92 5.89 11.94 5.14
C ILE A 92 4.81 12.22 6.20
N GLN A 93 4.94 13.29 6.98
CA GLN A 93 3.92 13.70 7.96
C GLN A 93 2.60 14.08 7.28
N ALA A 94 2.64 14.87 6.21
CA ALA A 94 1.44 15.23 5.45
C ALA A 94 0.75 14.00 4.84
N LEU A 95 1.53 13.04 4.34
CA LEU A 95 1.00 11.76 3.85
C LEU A 95 0.37 10.94 4.99
N ARG A 96 1.05 10.82 6.14
CA ARG A 96 0.52 10.16 7.34
C ARG A 96 -0.82 10.78 7.77
N ASP A 97 -0.91 12.10 7.83
CA ASP A 97 -2.11 12.81 8.27
C ASP A 97 -3.26 12.66 7.28
N SER A 98 -2.99 12.61 5.97
CA SER A 98 -3.99 12.24 4.97
C SER A 98 -4.50 10.81 5.22
N VAL A 99 -3.60 9.83 5.37
CA VAL A 99 -3.97 8.42 5.55
C VAL A 99 -4.80 8.20 6.82
N LYS A 100 -4.53 8.93 7.91
CA LYS A 100 -5.33 8.84 9.16
C LYS A 100 -6.82 9.04 8.93
N ASN A 101 -7.23 9.87 7.96
CA ASN A 101 -8.64 10.09 7.63
C ASN A 101 -9.34 8.82 7.09
N THR A 102 -8.58 7.81 6.67
CA THR A 102 -9.10 6.49 6.28
C THR A 102 -9.52 5.65 7.48
N TYR A 103 -8.94 5.91 8.65
CA TYR A 103 -9.03 5.06 9.84
C TYR A 103 -9.61 5.79 11.05
N ALA A 104 -10.29 6.92 10.83
CA ALA A 104 -10.94 7.66 11.91
C ALA A 104 -11.86 6.71 12.71
N THR A 105 -11.53 6.60 14.00
CA THR A 105 -12.29 5.93 15.06
C THR A 105 -13.51 6.75 15.47
#